data_AF-A0A8D8QRP6-F1
#
_entry.id   AF-A0A8D8QRP6-F1
#
_cell.length_a   1.000
_cell.length_b   1.000
_cell.length_c   1.000
_cell.angle_alpha   90.00
_cell.angle_beta   90.00
_cell.angle_gamma   90.00
#
_symmetry.space_group_name_H-M   'P 1'
#
loop_
_entity.id
_entity.type
_entity.pdbx_description
1 polymer ?
#
loop_
_entity_poly.entity_id
_entity_poly.type
_entity_poly.pdbx_seq_one_letter_code
_entity_poly.pdbx_strand_id
1 'polypeptide(L)'
;MGEIWEVLEGKNKQIVTQAGTSCSCQLICGDCRVCIHKYVCTCYTSTIKWNMCKHIHAVAKSDISSVEEDPTLESDRSHVVEAILPSIVEPVRTVEGDIGKIRASINSILQSVTTVQQTSLILKSVSKLQGELELLLQNEKQLGPDQPEVKNTGKKRKISPQRRLLPIKKKQCKKAAKNNGPTRREVENIKSDLILSLL
;
A
#
# COMPACT_ATOMS: atom_id res chain seq x y z
N MET A 1 -4.78 -14.15 -25.42
CA MET A 1 -5.88 -13.69 -24.53
C MET A 1 -5.49 -14.12 -23.14
N GLY A 2 -5.64 -13.27 -22.12
CA GLY A 2 -5.26 -13.61 -20.74
C GLY A 2 -6.28 -14.54 -20.09
N GLU A 3 -5.82 -15.39 -19.18
CA GLU A 3 -6.68 -16.24 -18.35
C GLU A 3 -7.49 -15.41 -17.35
N ILE A 4 -8.65 -15.92 -16.96
CA ILE A 4 -9.60 -15.28 -16.04
C ILE A 4 -9.99 -16.28 -14.96
N TRP A 5 -9.83 -15.88 -13.70
CA TRP A 5 -10.21 -16.66 -12.53
C TRP A 5 -11.29 -15.93 -11.74
N GLU A 6 -12.17 -16.72 -11.13
CA GLU A 6 -13.27 -16.23 -10.32
C GLU A 6 -13.05 -16.66 -8.86
N VAL A 7 -12.66 -15.71 -8.01
CA VAL A 7 -12.35 -15.97 -6.59
C VAL A 7 -13.55 -15.58 -5.74
N LEU A 8 -14.10 -16.54 -5.00
CA LEU A 8 -15.19 -16.31 -4.05
C LEU A 8 -14.65 -15.88 -2.69
N GLU A 9 -15.17 -14.76 -2.18
CA GLU A 9 -14.91 -14.28 -0.82
C GLU A 9 -16.23 -14.04 -0.09
N GLY A 10 -16.64 -15.04 0.69
CA GLY A 10 -17.93 -15.04 1.38
C GLY A 10 -19.09 -14.96 0.38
N LYS A 11 -19.80 -13.82 0.36
CA LYS A 11 -20.90 -13.56 -0.58
C LYS A 11 -20.46 -12.80 -1.85
N ASN A 12 -19.21 -12.34 -1.91
CA ASN A 12 -18.72 -11.49 -2.99
C ASN A 12 -17.87 -12.31 -3.97
N LYS A 13 -18.18 -12.21 -5.26
CA LYS A 13 -17.36 -12.75 -6.35
C LYS A 13 -16.37 -11.68 -6.80
N GLN A 14 -15.09 -12.01 -6.88
CA GLN A 14 -14.04 -11.15 -7.42
C GLN A 14 -13.43 -11.79 -8.65
N ILE A 15 -13.18 -10.99 -9.68
CA ILE A 15 -12.56 -11.45 -10.91
C ILE A 15 -11.08 -11.09 -10.85
N VAL A 16 -10.23 -12.05 -11.20
CA VAL A 16 -8.80 -11.87 -11.40
C VAL A 16 -8.51 -12.20 -12.86
N THR A 17 -7.75 -11.35 -13.55
CA THR A 17 -7.40 -11.52 -14.96
C THR A 17 -5.90 -11.37 -15.14
N GLN A 18 -5.31 -12.23 -15.98
CA GLN A 18 -3.90 -12.12 -16.34
C GLN A 18 -3.70 -10.91 -17.26
N ALA A 19 -2.88 -9.94 -16.83
CA ALA A 19 -2.69 -8.67 -17.55
C ALA A 19 -1.42 -8.64 -18.41
N GLY A 20 -0.39 -9.41 -18.04
CA GLY A 20 0.85 -9.51 -18.80
C GLY A 20 1.66 -10.74 -18.39
N THR A 21 2.29 -11.40 -19.36
CA THR A 21 3.04 -12.65 -19.16
C THR A 21 4.48 -12.41 -18.70
N SER A 22 5.07 -11.26 -19.01
CA SER A 22 6.47 -10.92 -18.67
C SER A 22 6.61 -9.45 -18.29
N CYS A 23 7.23 -9.17 -17.14
CA CYS A 23 7.60 -7.83 -16.68
C CYS A 23 9.05 -7.85 -16.17
N SER A 24 9.86 -6.88 -16.57
CA SER A 24 11.24 -6.69 -16.06
C SER A 24 11.29 -5.93 -14.72
N CYS A 25 10.16 -5.84 -14.03
CA CYS A 25 10.02 -5.11 -12.78
C CYS A 25 10.43 -5.95 -11.56
N GLN A 26 11.15 -5.33 -10.63
CA GLN A 26 11.58 -5.95 -9.35
C GLN A 26 10.47 -6.03 -8.28
N LEU A 27 9.24 -5.62 -8.62
CA LEU A 27 8.10 -5.63 -7.69
C LEU A 27 7.46 -7.03 -7.64
N ILE A 28 8.12 -7.93 -6.93
CA ILE A 28 7.78 -9.35 -6.78
C ILE A 28 7.27 -9.60 -5.35
N CYS A 29 6.19 -10.36 -5.21
CA CYS A 29 5.71 -10.82 -3.91
C CYS A 29 6.59 -11.95 -3.37
N GLY A 30 7.02 -11.86 -2.11
CA GLY A 30 7.81 -12.92 -1.46
C GLY A 30 7.11 -14.28 -1.41
N ASP A 31 5.82 -14.31 -1.06
CA ASP A 31 5.04 -15.54 -0.87
C ASP A 31 4.69 -16.25 -2.19
N CYS A 32 4.52 -15.48 -3.28
CA CYS A 32 4.04 -15.99 -4.56
C CYS A 32 5.13 -15.97 -5.66
N ARG A 33 6.28 -15.32 -5.43
CA ARG A 33 7.36 -15.09 -6.41
C ARG A 33 6.91 -14.56 -7.79
N VAL A 34 5.72 -13.97 -7.86
CA VAL A 34 5.13 -13.36 -9.05
C VAL A 34 5.19 -11.84 -8.93
N CYS A 35 5.41 -11.16 -10.07
CA CYS A 35 5.36 -9.71 -10.14
C CYS A 35 3.93 -9.18 -10.03
N ILE A 36 3.75 -8.01 -9.39
CA ILE A 36 2.42 -7.42 -9.16
C ILE A 36 1.64 -7.14 -10.45
N HIS A 37 2.32 -7.04 -11.59
CA HIS A 37 1.71 -6.77 -12.90
C HIS A 37 1.20 -8.02 -13.64
N LYS A 38 1.49 -9.24 -13.17
CA LYS A 38 1.00 -10.46 -13.85
C LYS A 38 -0.52 -10.58 -13.80
N TYR A 39 -1.14 -10.12 -12.71
CA TYR A 39 -2.57 -10.24 -12.47
C TYR A 39 -3.19 -8.89 -12.07
N VAL A 40 -4.43 -8.66 -12.52
CA VAL A 40 -5.28 -7.54 -12.11
C VAL A 40 -6.54 -8.09 -11.47
N CYS A 41 -6.94 -7.54 -10.31
CA CYS A 41 -8.18 -7.94 -9.63
C CYS A 41 -9.17 -6.78 -9.52
N THR A 42 -10.46 -7.10 -9.61
CA THR A 42 -11.57 -6.14 -9.46
C THR A 42 -11.76 -5.62 -8.02
N CYS A 43 -11.03 -6.14 -7.04
CA CYS A 43 -11.24 -5.79 -5.64
C CYS A 43 -10.59 -4.46 -5.26
N TYR A 44 -11.24 -3.73 -4.35
CA TYR A 44 -10.80 -2.42 -3.83
C TYR A 44 -9.29 -2.33 -3.50
N THR A 45 -8.74 -3.37 -2.88
CA THR A 45 -7.32 -3.42 -2.50
C THR A 45 -6.40 -3.38 -3.72
N SER A 46 -6.74 -4.11 -4.79
CA SER A 46 -5.98 -4.12 -6.04
C SER A 46 -6.16 -2.80 -6.80
N THR A 47 -7.39 -2.29 -6.90
CA THR A 47 -7.72 -1.11 -7.72
C THR A 47 -7.20 0.21 -7.12
N ILE A 48 -7.20 0.36 -5.79
CA ILE A 48 -6.82 1.63 -5.14
C ILE A 48 -5.40 1.61 -4.58
N LYS A 49 -4.95 0.51 -3.97
CA LYS A 49 -3.63 0.46 -3.33
C LYS A 49 -2.51 -0.01 -4.25
N TRP A 50 -2.80 -0.40 -5.49
CA TRP A 50 -1.82 -0.98 -6.44
C TRP A 50 -0.98 -2.12 -5.83
N ASN A 51 -1.61 -2.89 -4.94
CA ASN A 51 -0.96 -3.94 -4.15
C ASN A 51 -1.64 -5.28 -4.40
N MET A 52 -0.87 -6.37 -4.31
CA MET A 52 -1.43 -7.72 -4.41
C MET A 52 -2.47 -7.94 -3.31
N CYS A 53 -3.63 -8.42 -3.71
CA CYS A 53 -4.71 -8.77 -2.81
C CYS A 53 -4.74 -10.29 -2.60
N LYS A 54 -5.38 -10.73 -1.52
CA LYS A 54 -5.64 -12.16 -1.23
C LYS A 54 -6.24 -12.95 -2.40
N HIS A 55 -7.04 -12.31 -3.26
CA HIS A 55 -7.58 -12.95 -4.47
C HIS A 55 -6.48 -13.24 -5.51
N ILE A 56 -5.56 -12.30 -5.73
CA ILE A 56 -4.38 -12.50 -6.58
C ILE A 56 -3.44 -13.54 -5.95
N HIS A 57 -3.21 -13.52 -4.63
CA HIS A 57 -2.39 -14.53 -3.96
C HIS A 57 -2.97 -15.95 -4.09
N ALA A 58 -4.31 -16.09 -4.05
CA ALA A 58 -4.96 -17.38 -4.24
C ALA A 58 -4.69 -17.95 -5.64
N VAL A 59 -4.92 -17.13 -6.68
CA VAL A 59 -4.66 -17.49 -8.09
C VAL A 59 -3.18 -17.77 -8.34
N ALA A 60 -2.29 -16.88 -7.88
CA ALA A 60 -0.85 -17.06 -8.06
C ALA A 60 -0.36 -18.37 -7.42
N LYS A 61 -0.93 -18.79 -6.28
CA LYS A 61 -0.58 -20.07 -5.63
C LYS A 61 -1.10 -21.29 -6.40
N SER A 62 -2.31 -21.25 -6.96
CA SER A 62 -2.83 -22.35 -7.79
C SER A 62 -2.06 -22.52 -9.11
N ASP A 63 -1.61 -21.42 -9.70
CA ASP A 63 -0.80 -21.45 -10.92
C ASP A 63 0.58 -22.09 -10.66
N ILE A 64 1.17 -21.87 -9.46
CA ILE A 64 2.46 -22.46 -9.06
C ILE A 64 2.32 -23.95 -8.75
N SER A 65 1.21 -24.41 -8.14
CA SER A 65 0.98 -25.84 -7.90
C SER A 65 0.74 -26.66 -9.18
N SER A 66 0.72 -26.01 -10.35
CA SER A 66 0.55 -26.65 -11.66
C SER A 66 1.86 -26.82 -12.44
N VAL A 67 2.99 -26.38 -11.89
CA VAL A 67 4.33 -26.71 -12.39
C VAL A 67 4.99 -27.69 -11.42
N GLU A 68 5.25 -28.90 -11.91
CA GLU A 68 5.92 -29.94 -11.13
C GLU A 68 7.34 -29.52 -10.73
N GLU A 69 7.83 -30.08 -9.62
CA GLU A 69 9.12 -29.75 -9.05
C GLU A 69 10.26 -30.24 -9.94
N ASP A 70 11.16 -29.34 -10.36
CA ASP A 70 12.46 -29.70 -10.94
C ASP A 70 13.59 -29.15 -10.04
N PRO A 71 14.16 -29.97 -9.14
CA PRO A 71 15.22 -29.57 -8.23
C PRO A 71 16.60 -30.01 -8.75
N THR A 72 17.37 -29.07 -9.32
CA THR A 72 18.79 -29.34 -9.68
C THR A 72 19.79 -28.39 -9.01
N LEU A 73 20.69 -29.04 -8.26
CA LEU A 73 21.82 -28.51 -7.48
C LEU A 73 23.05 -29.38 -7.84
N GLU A 74 24.31 -28.95 -7.81
CA GLU A 74 24.94 -27.66 -7.46
C GLU A 74 25.97 -27.28 -8.54
N SER A 75 26.61 -26.10 -8.43
CA SER A 75 28.07 -26.05 -8.65
C SER A 75 28.72 -24.88 -7.91
N ASP A 76 29.51 -25.24 -6.88
CA ASP A 76 30.37 -24.37 -6.10
C ASP A 76 31.56 -23.82 -6.93
N ARG A 77 31.96 -22.58 -6.64
CA ARG A 77 33.36 -22.15 -6.73
C ARG A 77 33.59 -20.88 -5.91
N SER A 78 34.23 -21.08 -4.77
CA SER A 78 34.62 -20.07 -3.79
C SER A 78 35.85 -19.27 -4.21
N HIS A 79 35.94 -18.00 -3.79
CA HIS A 79 37.24 -17.38 -3.48
C HIS A 79 37.15 -16.25 -2.44
N VAL A 80 38.16 -16.22 -1.57
CA VAL A 80 38.25 -15.53 -0.27
C VAL A 80 38.73 -14.07 -0.38
N VAL A 81 38.16 -13.13 0.41
CA VAL A 81 38.84 -12.07 1.22
C VAL A 81 37.80 -11.56 2.26
N GLU A 82 37.74 -12.03 3.51
CA GLU A 82 38.49 -11.61 4.71
C GLU A 82 38.16 -10.19 5.27
N ALA A 83 37.30 -10.13 6.32
CA ALA A 83 37.43 -9.28 7.52
C ALA A 83 36.29 -9.52 8.55
N ILE A 84 36.61 -9.44 9.85
CA ILE A 84 35.80 -9.89 11.00
C ILE A 84 35.94 -8.88 12.16
N LEU A 85 34.91 -8.43 12.89
CA LEU A 85 33.46 -8.60 12.69
C LEU A 85 32.63 -7.30 13.00
N PRO A 86 31.98 -6.98 14.16
CA PRO A 86 30.83 -6.07 14.12
C PRO A 86 30.90 -4.81 15.00
N SER A 87 30.14 -3.78 14.61
CA SER A 87 29.51 -2.87 15.56
C SER A 87 28.03 -2.73 15.24
N ILE A 88 27.21 -2.72 16.28
CA ILE A 88 25.76 -2.92 16.21
C ILE A 88 25.08 -1.71 15.58
N VAL A 89 24.49 -1.89 14.40
CA VAL A 89 23.43 -1.03 13.87
C VAL A 89 22.33 -1.93 13.33
N GLU A 90 21.10 -1.67 13.75
CA GLU A 90 19.89 -2.38 13.33
C GLU A 90 19.69 -2.36 11.79
N PRO A 91 18.91 -3.28 11.20
CA PRO A 91 18.79 -3.39 9.74
C PRO A 91 18.09 -2.17 9.12
N VAL A 92 18.88 -1.14 8.80
CA VAL A 92 18.51 -0.05 7.91
C VAL A 92 18.13 -0.67 6.57
N ARG A 93 16.84 -0.62 6.24
CA ARG A 93 16.32 -1.06 4.94
C ARG A 93 17.06 -0.30 3.84
N THR A 94 17.88 -1.01 3.07
CA THR A 94 18.82 -0.43 2.10
C THR A 94 18.10 0.37 1.03
N VAL A 95 18.19 1.71 1.12
CA VAL A 95 17.58 2.67 0.17
C VAL A 95 18.32 2.70 -1.19
N GLU A 96 19.49 2.06 -1.26
CA GLU A 96 20.42 2.08 -2.39
C GLU A 96 19.78 1.63 -3.72
N GLY A 97 18.91 0.62 -3.68
CA GLY A 97 18.22 0.09 -4.86
C GLY A 97 17.25 1.09 -5.52
N ASP A 98 16.62 1.97 -4.73
CA ASP A 98 15.66 2.95 -5.25
C ASP A 98 16.31 4.29 -5.58
N ILE A 99 17.36 4.68 -4.85
CA ILE A 99 18.23 5.83 -5.23
C ILE A 99 18.84 5.59 -6.61
N GLY A 100 19.28 4.36 -6.92
CA GLY A 100 19.78 3.99 -8.25
C GLY A 100 18.76 4.22 -9.36
N LYS A 101 17.50 3.82 -9.16
CA LYS A 101 16.40 4.02 -10.12
C LYS A 101 16.10 5.50 -10.33
N ILE A 102 15.99 6.28 -9.24
CA ILE A 102 15.76 7.73 -9.29
C ILE A 102 16.88 8.42 -10.07
N ARG A 103 18.15 8.07 -9.83
CA ARG A 103 19.30 8.63 -10.55
C ARG A 103 19.26 8.30 -12.05
N ALA A 104 18.90 7.07 -12.42
CA ALA A 104 18.73 6.67 -13.81
C ALA A 104 17.61 7.46 -14.51
N SER A 105 16.46 7.62 -13.87
CA SER A 105 15.33 8.41 -14.40
C SER A 105 15.68 9.90 -14.56
N ILE A 106 16.35 10.50 -13.57
CA ILE A 106 16.80 11.91 -13.66
C ILE A 106 17.80 12.08 -14.82
N ASN A 107 18.78 11.18 -14.97
CA ASN A 107 19.74 11.25 -16.07
C ASN A 107 19.07 11.11 -17.44
N SER A 108 18.08 10.22 -17.58
CA SER A 108 17.30 10.08 -18.82
C SER A 108 16.53 11.36 -19.16
N ILE A 109 15.90 11.99 -18.15
CA ILE A 109 15.23 13.29 -18.32
C ILE A 109 16.24 14.37 -18.76
N LEU A 110 17.39 14.48 -18.10
CA LEU A 110 18.42 15.46 -18.45
C LEU A 110 18.94 15.29 -19.89
N GLN A 111 19.10 14.05 -20.37
CA GLN A 111 19.48 13.76 -21.77
C GLN A 111 18.43 14.21 -22.79
N SER A 112 17.15 14.22 -22.43
CA SER A 112 16.05 14.66 -23.31
C SER A 112 15.87 16.19 -23.41
N VAL A 113 16.62 16.97 -22.62
CA VAL A 113 16.42 18.41 -22.46
C VAL A 113 17.39 19.17 -23.34
N THR A 114 16.86 19.83 -24.36
CA THR A 114 17.64 20.54 -25.38
C THR A 114 17.37 22.05 -25.40
N THR A 115 16.36 22.53 -24.67
CA THR A 115 15.93 23.94 -24.70
C THR A 115 15.94 24.62 -23.32
N VAL A 116 16.22 25.92 -23.32
CA VAL A 116 16.23 26.77 -22.11
C VAL A 116 14.86 26.80 -21.40
N GLN A 117 13.76 26.69 -22.15
CA GLN A 117 12.43 26.62 -21.55
C GLN A 117 12.23 25.32 -20.76
N GLN A 118 12.67 24.17 -21.30
CA GLN A 118 12.61 22.89 -20.60
C GLN A 118 13.46 22.87 -19.32
N THR A 119 14.68 23.44 -19.34
CA THR A 119 15.50 23.54 -18.11
C THR A 119 14.81 24.36 -17.03
N SER A 120 14.13 25.46 -17.39
CA SER A 120 13.36 26.28 -16.44
C SER A 120 12.16 25.56 -15.81
N LEU A 121 11.55 24.61 -16.53
CA LEU A 121 10.45 23.79 -16.02
C LEU A 121 10.96 22.73 -15.03
N ILE A 122 12.09 22.09 -15.34
CA ILE A 122 12.73 21.11 -14.46
C ILE A 122 13.20 21.78 -13.17
N LEU A 123 13.83 22.95 -13.25
CA LEU A 123 14.27 23.70 -12.07
C LEU A 123 13.11 23.99 -11.11
N LYS A 124 11.96 24.45 -11.63
CA LYS A 124 10.73 24.68 -10.84
C LYS A 124 10.18 23.41 -10.19
N SER A 125 10.34 22.24 -10.84
CA SER A 125 9.91 20.95 -10.29
C SER A 125 10.88 20.46 -9.20
N VAL A 126 12.19 20.60 -9.41
CA VAL A 126 13.22 20.24 -8.42
C VAL A 126 13.06 21.08 -7.15
N SER A 127 12.83 22.39 -7.26
CA SER A 127 12.62 23.25 -6.08
C SER A 127 11.38 22.87 -5.25
N LYS A 128 10.34 22.31 -5.87
CA LYS A 128 9.17 21.77 -5.13
C LYS A 128 9.53 20.50 -4.37
N LEU A 129 10.20 19.56 -5.04
CA LEU A 129 10.67 18.31 -4.43
C LEU A 129 11.64 18.57 -3.27
N GLN A 130 12.51 19.58 -3.37
CA GLN A 130 13.37 20.03 -2.28
C GLN A 130 12.54 20.48 -1.06
N GLY A 131 11.50 21.29 -1.26
CA GLY A 131 10.61 21.72 -0.19
C GLY A 131 9.80 20.58 0.43
N GLU A 132 9.34 19.62 -0.37
CA GLU A 132 8.64 18.42 0.13
C GLU A 132 9.57 17.53 0.97
N LEU A 133 10.82 17.33 0.54
CA LEU A 133 11.82 16.55 1.27
C LEU A 133 12.21 17.21 2.60
N GLU A 134 12.43 18.52 2.60
CA GLU A 134 12.73 19.32 3.80
C GLU A 134 11.63 19.15 4.87
N LEU A 135 10.34 19.18 4.47
CA LEU A 135 9.22 18.96 5.38
C LEU A 135 9.19 17.54 5.97
N LEU A 136 9.56 16.51 5.20
CA LEU A 136 9.64 15.14 5.71
C LEU A 136 10.76 15.01 6.76
N LEU A 137 11.95 15.54 6.47
CA LEU A 137 13.10 15.53 7.38
C LEU A 137 12.84 16.32 8.68
N GLN A 138 12.05 17.40 8.62
CA GLN A 138 11.64 18.16 9.81
C GLN A 138 10.66 17.39 10.70
N ASN A 139 9.81 16.52 10.13
CA ASN A 139 8.91 15.67 10.91
C ASN A 139 9.65 14.53 11.62
N GLU A 140 10.68 13.96 11.00
CA GLU A 140 11.50 12.91 11.62
C GLU A 140 12.27 13.41 12.85
N LYS A 141 12.77 14.66 12.81
CA LYS A 141 13.45 15.32 13.95
C LYS A 141 12.55 15.58 15.17
N GLN A 142 11.22 15.45 15.06
CA GLN A 142 10.28 15.66 16.17
C GLN A 142 10.05 14.40 17.02
N LEU A 143 10.60 13.23 16.63
CA LEU A 143 10.56 12.01 17.45
C LEU A 143 11.89 11.80 18.20
N GLY A 144 12.18 12.72 19.12
CA GLY A 144 13.16 12.49 20.20
C GLY A 144 12.49 11.89 21.44
N PRO A 145 13.19 11.06 22.23
CA PRO A 145 12.65 10.49 23.46
C PRO A 145 12.64 11.52 24.59
N ASP A 146 11.61 12.37 24.63
CA ASP A 146 11.03 13.00 25.83
C ASP A 146 9.89 13.94 25.40
N GLN A 147 8.67 13.42 25.27
CA GLN A 147 7.48 14.26 25.12
C GLN A 147 6.83 14.52 26.49
N PRO A 148 6.73 15.77 26.96
CA PRO A 148 5.76 16.10 28.00
C PRO A 148 4.35 15.91 27.44
N GLU A 149 3.46 15.29 28.24
CA GLU A 149 2.09 14.95 27.81
C GLU A 149 1.37 16.15 27.16
N VAL A 150 1.07 16.02 25.86
CA VAL A 150 0.25 17.01 25.14
C VAL A 150 -1.19 16.88 25.59
N LYS A 151 -1.54 17.60 26.66
CA LYS A 151 -2.91 17.72 27.16
C LYS A 151 -3.81 18.17 26.01
N ASN A 152 -4.73 17.29 25.61
CA ASN A 152 -5.65 17.49 24.50
C ASN A 152 -6.66 18.62 24.81
N THR A 153 -6.23 19.87 24.66
CA THR A 153 -7.11 21.02 24.74
C THR A 153 -7.96 21.07 23.48
N GLY A 154 -9.13 20.44 23.53
CA GLY A 154 -10.09 20.26 22.43
C GLY A 154 -10.73 21.56 21.92
N LYS A 155 -9.92 22.54 21.52
CA LYS A 155 -10.34 23.75 20.81
C LYS A 155 -10.80 23.35 19.40
N LYS A 156 -12.11 23.15 19.26
CA LYS A 156 -12.78 23.00 17.96
C LYS A 156 -12.41 24.18 17.06
N ARG A 157 -11.53 23.94 16.08
CA ARG A 157 -11.17 24.96 15.08
C ARG A 157 -12.45 25.36 14.35
N LYS A 158 -12.78 26.66 14.34
CA LYS A 158 -13.95 27.20 13.64
C LYS A 158 -13.70 27.19 12.14
N ILE A 159 -13.90 26.03 11.51
CA ILE A 159 -13.83 25.89 10.05
C ILE A 159 -15.08 26.55 9.46
N SER A 160 -14.91 27.72 8.84
CA SER A 160 -15.96 28.36 8.06
C SER A 160 -16.29 27.51 6.83
N PRO A 161 -17.58 27.20 6.55
CA PRO A 161 -17.94 26.42 5.37
C PRO A 161 -17.48 27.10 4.07
N GLN A 162 -16.81 26.35 3.20
CA GLN A 162 -16.42 26.83 1.87
C GLN A 162 -17.68 27.24 1.07
N ARG A 163 -17.68 28.45 0.50
CA ARG A 163 -18.82 29.01 -0.23
C ARG A 163 -19.10 28.16 -1.47
N ARG A 164 -20.29 27.55 -1.54
CA ARG A 164 -20.73 26.79 -2.73
C ARG A 164 -21.07 27.77 -3.85
N LEU A 165 -20.50 27.55 -5.03
CA LEU A 165 -20.69 28.44 -6.19
C LEU A 165 -21.95 28.10 -7.02
N LEU A 166 -22.57 26.93 -6.80
CA LEU A 166 -23.75 26.48 -7.57
C LEU A 166 -24.85 25.89 -6.66
N PRO A 167 -26.13 26.26 -6.86
CA PRO A 167 -27.25 25.75 -6.08
C PRO A 167 -27.74 24.39 -6.59
N ILE A 168 -27.19 23.31 -6.06
CA ILE A 168 -27.77 21.97 -6.25
C ILE A 168 -29.03 21.87 -5.39
N LYS A 169 -30.22 21.80 -6.01
CA LYS A 169 -31.48 21.49 -5.33
C LYS A 169 -31.38 20.14 -4.63
N LYS A 170 -31.17 20.13 -3.31
CA LYS A 170 -31.19 18.90 -2.50
C LYS A 170 -32.60 18.32 -2.51
N LYS A 171 -32.81 17.19 -3.20
CA LYS A 171 -33.96 16.32 -2.90
C LYS A 171 -33.88 15.92 -1.43
N GLN A 172 -34.99 16.03 -0.70
CA GLN A 172 -35.05 15.59 0.69
C GLN A 172 -34.81 14.07 0.75
N CYS A 173 -33.66 13.66 1.27
CA CYS A 173 -33.51 12.29 1.74
C CYS A 173 -34.37 12.13 2.99
N LYS A 174 -35.32 11.20 2.95
CA LYS A 174 -36.08 10.77 4.13
C LYS A 174 -35.07 10.35 5.20
N LYS A 175 -35.25 10.81 6.45
CA LYS A 175 -34.35 10.44 7.56
C LYS A 175 -34.38 8.92 7.69
N ALA A 176 -33.23 8.27 7.54
CA ALA A 176 -33.11 6.85 7.87
C ALA A 176 -33.55 6.64 9.33
N ALA A 177 -34.29 5.58 9.60
CA ALA A 177 -34.66 5.21 10.95
C ALA A 177 -33.37 5.07 11.78
N LYS A 178 -33.37 5.62 13.00
CA LYS A 178 -32.31 5.29 13.95
C LYS A 178 -32.44 3.81 14.28
N ASN A 179 -31.41 3.02 13.96
CA ASN A 179 -31.23 1.73 14.60
C ASN A 179 -31.00 2.01 16.08
N ASN A 180 -32.06 1.95 16.88
CA ASN A 180 -31.93 1.88 18.32
C ASN A 180 -31.23 0.55 18.62
N GLY A 181 -30.11 0.60 19.35
CA GLY A 181 -29.45 -0.63 19.80
C GLY A 181 -30.35 -1.44 20.73
N PRO A 182 -30.02 -2.72 20.97
CA PRO A 182 -30.84 -3.59 21.81
C PRO A 182 -31.07 -2.96 23.17
N THR A 183 -32.32 -3.03 23.61
CA THR A 183 -32.77 -2.58 24.91
C THR A 183 -32.07 -3.37 26.02
N ARG A 184 -32.02 -2.78 27.23
CA ARG A 184 -31.39 -3.42 28.39
C ARG A 184 -31.95 -4.83 28.67
N ARG A 185 -33.25 -5.05 28.47
CA ARG A 185 -33.89 -6.37 28.61
C ARG A 185 -33.42 -7.37 27.57
N GLU A 186 -33.27 -6.96 26.30
CA GLU A 186 -32.74 -7.84 25.25
C GLU A 186 -31.29 -8.23 25.54
N VAL A 187 -30.48 -7.30 26.08
CA VAL A 187 -29.10 -7.60 26.53
C VAL A 187 -29.07 -8.53 27.76
N GLU A 188 -30.03 -8.40 28.68
CA GLU A 188 -30.16 -9.28 29.84
C GLU A 188 -30.61 -10.70 29.43
N ASN A 189 -31.54 -10.83 28.48
CA ASN A 189 -31.96 -12.12 27.91
C ASN A 189 -30.83 -12.83 27.15
N ILE A 190 -30.08 -12.10 26.31
CA ILE A 190 -28.91 -12.68 25.60
C ILE A 190 -27.88 -13.23 26.59
N LYS A 191 -27.71 -12.58 27.76
CA LYS A 191 -26.84 -13.09 28.82
C LYS A 191 -27.37 -14.35 29.50
N SER A 192 -28.67 -14.45 29.77
CA SER A 192 -29.24 -15.67 30.35
C SER A 192 -29.13 -16.86 29.40
N ASP A 193 -29.36 -16.64 28.10
CA ASP A 193 -29.30 -17.70 27.09
C ASP A 193 -27.85 -18.20 26.88
N LEU A 194 -26.87 -17.30 26.97
CA LEU A 194 -25.44 -17.66 26.98
C LEU A 194 -25.02 -18.44 28.23
N ILE A 195 -25.64 -18.18 29.38
CA ILE A 195 -25.34 -18.93 30.63
C ILE A 195 -26.00 -20.32 30.59
N LEU A 196 -27.23 -20.42 30.07
CA LEU A 196 -27.96 -21.69 29.94
C LEU A 196 -27.40 -22.63 28.87
N SER A 197 -26.56 -22.13 27.95
CA SER A 197 -25.86 -22.94 26.94
C SER A 197 -24.45 -23.38 27.36
N LEU A 198 -24.04 -23.07 28.59
CA LEU A 198 -22.76 -23.46 29.20
C LEU A 198 -22.93 -24.41 30.41
N LEU A 199 -24.15 -24.94 30.60
CA LEU A 199 -24.54 -25.93 31.62
C LEU A 199 -25.13 -27.17 30.94
#